data_AF-A0AAV8YA69-F1
#
_entry.id   AF-A0AAV8YA69-F1
#
_cell.length_a   1.000
_cell.length_b   1.000
_cell.length_c   1.000
_cell.angle_alpha   90.00
_cell.angle_beta   90.00
_cell.angle_gamma   90.00
#
_symmetry.space_group_name_H-M   'P 1'
#
loop_
_entity.id
_entity.type
_entity.pdbx_description
1 polymer ?
#
loop_
_entity_poly.entity_id
_entity_poly.type
_entity_poly.pdbx_seq_one_letter_code
_entity_poly.pdbx_strand_id
1 'polypeptide(L)'
;MEALDPEDVLKFLNLCRDLAESIVGDVTPKDNIPEDKKHAMEDEAMKELTAYVGNEIGPFIYDLYKEYEAKETPEAKFVKDLDRFDMLFTATYYELRDNTPNKLQEFFDSTEGKFHNPYISNLVKILKQRRIEHRSSESQNNSTSSEK
;
A
#
# COMPACT_ATOMS: atom_id res chain seq x y z
N MET A 1 1.39 -23.54 -0.28
CA MET A 1 1.19 -22.14 -0.67
C MET A 1 0.77 -22.17 -2.12
N GLU A 2 -0.30 -21.47 -2.46
CA GLU A 2 -0.77 -21.42 -3.85
C GLU A 2 0.30 -20.74 -4.71
N ALA A 3 0.56 -21.29 -5.90
CA ALA A 3 1.48 -20.66 -6.83
C ALA A 3 0.80 -19.40 -7.37
N LEU A 4 1.47 -18.26 -7.26
CA LEU A 4 0.98 -17.00 -7.82
C LEU A 4 1.40 -16.91 -9.29
N ASP A 5 0.50 -16.43 -10.14
CA ASP A 5 0.85 -16.05 -11.51
C ASP A 5 1.55 -14.68 -11.53
N PRO A 6 2.84 -14.59 -11.93
CA PRO A 6 3.54 -13.32 -12.01
C PRO A 6 2.90 -12.31 -12.97
N GLU A 7 2.23 -12.77 -14.04
CA GLU A 7 1.59 -11.89 -15.01
C GLU A 7 0.41 -11.14 -14.38
N ASP A 8 -0.42 -11.84 -13.61
CA ASP A 8 -1.58 -11.24 -12.96
C ASP A 8 -1.17 -10.31 -11.82
N VAL A 9 -0.13 -10.68 -11.05
CA VAL A 9 0.48 -9.77 -10.07
C VAL A 9 0.91 -8.46 -10.72
N LEU A 10 1.56 -8.52 -11.89
CA LEU A 10 1.99 -7.32 -12.62
C LEU A 10 0.81 -6.52 -13.18
N LYS A 11 -0.25 -7.17 -13.67
CA LYS A 11 -1.47 -6.48 -14.13
C LYS A 11 -2.11 -5.68 -12.99
N PHE A 12 -2.31 -6.29 -11.83
CA PHE A 12 -2.90 -5.59 -10.68
C PHE A 12 -2.06 -4.41 -10.20
N LEU A 13 -0.74 -4.60 -10.10
CA LEU A 13 0.19 -3.56 -9.66
C LEU A 13 0.18 -2.33 -10.59
N ASN A 14 0.15 -2.53 -11.90
CA ASN A 14 0.35 -1.45 -12.87
C ASN A 14 -0.95 -0.82 -13.38
N LEU A 15 -2.06 -1.57 -13.44
CA LEU A 15 -3.26 -1.12 -14.13
C LEU A 15 -4.40 -0.72 -13.19
N CYS A 16 -4.45 -1.27 -11.98
CA CYS A 16 -5.68 -1.19 -11.17
C CYS A 16 -5.50 -0.45 -9.85
N ARG A 17 -4.31 -0.50 -9.25
CA ARG A 17 -4.08 -0.07 -7.87
C ARG A 17 -4.51 1.38 -7.60
N ASP A 18 -3.98 2.32 -8.38
CA ASP A 18 -4.13 3.77 -8.16
C ASP A 18 -4.72 4.50 -9.39
N LEU A 19 -5.21 3.76 -10.40
CA LEU A 19 -5.63 4.37 -11.68
C LEU A 19 -6.82 5.33 -11.50
N ALA A 20 -7.75 5.00 -10.60
CA ALA A 20 -8.90 5.84 -10.27
C ALA A 20 -8.50 7.19 -9.65
N GLU A 21 -7.35 7.26 -8.96
CA GLU A 21 -6.85 8.48 -8.31
C GLU A 21 -6.49 9.58 -9.31
N SER A 22 -6.32 9.23 -10.59
CA SER A 22 -6.14 10.23 -11.66
C SER A 22 -7.36 11.15 -11.85
N ILE A 23 -8.55 10.71 -11.45
CA ILE A 23 -9.80 11.50 -11.47
C ILE A 23 -10.22 11.86 -10.04
N VAL A 24 -10.22 10.89 -9.13
CA VAL A 24 -10.73 11.06 -7.75
C VAL A 24 -9.76 11.84 -6.86
N GLY A 25 -8.47 11.78 -7.17
CA GLY A 25 -7.38 12.16 -6.27
C GLY A 25 -7.06 11.05 -5.25
N ASP A 26 -5.89 11.16 -4.61
CA ASP A 26 -5.48 10.30 -3.49
C ASP A 26 -6.31 10.64 -2.25
N VAL A 27 -7.41 9.90 -2.05
CA VAL A 27 -8.32 10.06 -0.92
C VAL A 27 -7.75 9.35 0.31
N THR A 28 -7.41 10.14 1.31
CA THR A 28 -6.80 9.66 2.56
C THR A 28 -7.82 9.64 3.71
N PRO A 29 -7.52 8.96 4.83
CA PRO A 29 -8.36 9.03 6.03
C PRO A 29 -8.60 10.46 6.56
N LYS A 30 -7.73 11.43 6.23
CA LYS A 30 -7.87 12.84 6.66
C LYS A 30 -9.01 13.57 5.96
N ASP A 31 -9.42 13.08 4.79
CA ASP A 31 -10.51 13.66 4.01
C ASP A 31 -11.90 13.31 4.59
N ASN A 32 -11.96 12.40 5.57
CA ASN A 32 -13.18 11.95 6.25
C ASN A 32 -14.28 11.50 5.29
N ILE A 33 -13.90 10.95 4.13
CA ILE A 33 -14.82 10.36 3.16
C ILE A 33 -15.17 8.94 3.62
N PRO A 34 -16.46 8.60 3.75
CA PRO A 34 -16.89 7.24 4.05
C PRO A 34 -16.37 6.23 3.01
N GLU A 35 -16.02 5.03 3.46
CA GLU A 35 -15.41 4.00 2.61
C GLU A 35 -16.30 3.61 1.42
N ASP A 36 -17.61 3.46 1.65
CA ASP A 36 -18.60 3.20 0.59
C ASP A 36 -18.67 4.32 -0.46
N LYS A 37 -18.56 5.58 -0.01
CA LYS A 37 -18.52 6.73 -0.92
C LYS A 37 -17.22 6.77 -1.72
N LYS A 38 -16.07 6.48 -1.08
CA LYS A 38 -14.77 6.37 -1.77
C LYS A 38 -14.84 5.31 -2.86
N HIS A 39 -15.34 4.11 -2.53
CA HIS A 39 -15.51 3.02 -3.49
C HIS A 39 -16.43 3.39 -4.66
N ALA A 40 -17.54 4.10 -4.40
CA ALA A 40 -18.44 4.56 -5.46
C ALA A 40 -17.76 5.57 -6.39
N MET A 41 -17.00 6.53 -5.83
CA MET A 41 -16.25 7.53 -6.62
C MET A 41 -15.17 6.87 -7.48
N GLU A 42 -14.44 5.90 -6.93
CA GLU A 42 -13.41 5.14 -7.66
C GLU A 42 -14.00 4.25 -8.75
N ASP A 43 -15.14 3.60 -8.49
CA ASP A 43 -15.84 2.78 -9.49
C ASP A 43 -16.37 3.62 -10.66
N GLU A 44 -16.91 4.82 -10.39
CA GLU A 44 -17.32 5.77 -11.42
C GLU A 44 -16.13 6.27 -12.25
N ALA A 45 -15.03 6.64 -11.59
CA ALA A 45 -13.80 7.04 -12.28
C ALA A 45 -13.24 5.92 -13.16
N MET A 46 -13.24 4.68 -12.68
CA MET A 46 -12.76 3.53 -13.47
C MET A 46 -13.67 3.24 -14.67
N LYS A 47 -14.98 3.39 -14.54
CA LYS A 47 -15.91 3.30 -15.69
C LYS A 47 -15.61 4.36 -16.74
N GLU A 48 -15.32 5.59 -16.30
CA GLU A 48 -14.97 6.68 -17.21
C GLU A 48 -13.64 6.39 -17.92
N LEU A 49 -12.58 6.11 -17.15
CA LEU A 49 -11.24 5.85 -17.68
C LEU A 49 -11.24 4.70 -18.69
N THR A 50 -11.89 3.59 -18.33
CA THR A 50 -11.92 2.40 -19.19
C THR A 50 -12.73 2.59 -20.46
N ALA A 51 -13.73 3.50 -20.45
CA ALA A 51 -14.45 3.88 -21.67
C ALA A 51 -13.54 4.58 -22.71
N TYR A 52 -12.47 5.26 -22.28
CA TYR A 52 -11.55 5.94 -23.21
C TYR A 52 -10.54 5.00 -23.89
N VAL A 53 -10.29 3.80 -23.35
CA VAL A 53 -9.24 2.88 -23.83
C VAL A 53 -9.74 1.92 -24.93
N GLY A 54 -11.00 2.09 -25.38
CA GLY A 54 -11.61 1.35 -26.47
C GLY A 54 -12.30 0.05 -26.04
N ASN A 55 -13.10 -0.51 -26.95
CA ASN A 55 -14.11 -1.53 -26.63
C ASN A 55 -13.54 -2.92 -26.24
N GLU A 56 -12.28 -3.21 -26.55
CA GLU A 56 -11.65 -4.49 -26.21
C GLU A 56 -10.85 -4.41 -24.91
N ILE A 57 -10.09 -3.33 -24.72
CA ILE A 57 -9.17 -3.16 -23.58
C ILE A 57 -9.89 -2.58 -22.36
N GLY A 58 -10.85 -1.68 -22.56
CA GLY A 58 -11.61 -1.05 -21.48
C GLY A 58 -12.25 -2.05 -20.52
N PRO A 59 -13.10 -2.97 -21.02
CA PRO A 59 -13.73 -3.99 -20.19
C PRO A 59 -12.72 -4.84 -19.42
N PHE A 60 -11.62 -5.25 -20.06
CA PHE A 60 -10.56 -6.03 -19.41
C PHE A 60 -9.93 -5.30 -18.21
N ILE A 61 -9.59 -4.01 -18.37
CA ILE A 61 -9.04 -3.22 -17.25
C ILE A 61 -10.08 -3.02 -16.15
N TYR A 62 -11.35 -2.80 -16.52
CA TYR A 62 -12.42 -2.64 -15.53
C TYR A 62 -12.62 -3.91 -14.71
N ASP A 63 -12.66 -5.07 -15.37
CA ASP A 63 -12.83 -6.37 -14.70
C ASP A 63 -11.64 -6.67 -13.76
N LEU A 64 -10.40 -6.39 -14.19
CA LEU A 64 -9.23 -6.49 -13.33
C LEU A 64 -9.33 -5.60 -12.09
N TYR A 65 -9.82 -4.36 -12.25
CA TYR A 65 -10.03 -3.47 -11.11
C TYR A 65 -11.08 -4.04 -10.14
N LYS A 66 -12.18 -4.58 -10.65
CA LYS A 66 -13.21 -5.22 -9.79
C LYS A 66 -12.65 -6.42 -9.04
N GLU A 67 -11.87 -7.27 -9.70
CA GLU A 67 -11.23 -8.42 -9.08
C GLU A 67 -10.25 -8.01 -7.97
N TYR A 68 -9.44 -6.98 -8.23
CA TYR A 68 -8.50 -6.40 -7.27
C TYR A 68 -9.21 -5.86 -6.02
N GLU A 69 -10.25 -5.06 -6.20
CA GLU A 69 -11.01 -4.47 -5.10
C GLU A 69 -11.77 -5.52 -4.28
N ALA A 70 -12.36 -6.51 -4.95
CA ALA A 70 -13.07 -7.61 -4.31
C ALA A 70 -12.14 -8.62 -3.62
N LYS A 71 -10.82 -8.57 -3.91
CA LYS A 71 -9.81 -9.49 -3.36
C LYS A 71 -10.18 -10.94 -3.65
N GLU A 72 -10.62 -11.23 -4.86
CA GLU A 72 -11.17 -12.54 -5.21
C GLU A 72 -10.06 -13.59 -5.31
N THR A 73 -8.97 -13.27 -6.00
CA THR A 73 -7.87 -14.19 -6.29
C THR A 73 -6.71 -14.12 -5.27
N PRO A 74 -5.88 -15.17 -5.19
CA PRO A 74 -4.64 -15.16 -4.41
C PRO A 74 -3.71 -13.99 -4.77
N GLU A 75 -3.63 -13.64 -6.05
CA GLU A 75 -2.86 -12.54 -6.62
C GLU A 75 -3.40 -11.19 -6.16
N ALA A 76 -4.71 -10.95 -6.27
CA ALA A 76 -5.34 -9.72 -5.78
C ALA A 76 -5.10 -9.51 -4.27
N LYS A 77 -5.23 -10.59 -3.47
CA LYS A 77 -4.93 -10.57 -2.02
C LYS A 77 -3.45 -10.27 -1.76
N PHE A 78 -2.55 -10.90 -2.53
CA PHE A 78 -1.12 -10.67 -2.44
C PHE A 78 -0.77 -9.21 -2.76
N VAL A 79 -1.33 -8.64 -3.82
CA VAL A 79 -1.06 -7.26 -4.22
C VAL A 79 -1.62 -6.26 -3.20
N LYS A 80 -2.79 -6.50 -2.60
CA LYS A 80 -3.29 -5.66 -1.48
C LYS A 80 -2.38 -5.69 -0.26
N ASP A 81 -1.77 -6.83 0.05
CA ASP A 81 -0.79 -6.91 1.13
C ASP A 81 0.52 -6.20 0.75
N LEU A 82 0.97 -6.34 -0.50
CA LEU A 82 2.17 -5.68 -1.02
C LEU A 82 2.01 -4.16 -1.04
N ASP A 83 0.83 -3.65 -1.41
CA ASP A 83 0.49 -2.23 -1.39
C ASP A 83 0.61 -1.61 0.01
N ARG A 84 0.03 -2.28 1.02
CA ARG A 84 0.20 -1.87 2.42
C ARG A 84 1.65 -1.93 2.88
N PHE A 85 2.41 -2.92 2.41
CA PHE A 85 3.83 -3.02 2.74
C PHE A 85 4.62 -1.85 2.14
N ASP A 86 4.34 -1.46 0.90
CA ASP A 86 4.96 -0.32 0.21
C ASP A 86 4.73 1.00 0.99
N MET A 87 3.51 1.19 1.52
CA MET A 87 3.20 2.30 2.42
C MET A 87 4.06 2.29 3.70
N LEU A 88 4.21 1.14 4.37
CA LEU A 88 5.06 1.03 5.56
C LEU A 88 6.55 1.21 5.26
N PHE A 89 6.99 0.69 4.11
CA PHE A 89 8.35 0.84 3.64
C PHE A 89 8.68 2.32 3.42
N THR A 90 7.78 3.04 2.75
CA THR A 90 7.89 4.48 2.52
C THR A 90 7.89 5.28 3.82
N ALA A 91 6.99 4.96 4.76
CA ALA A 91 6.98 5.59 6.08
C ALA A 91 8.30 5.36 6.84
N THR A 92 8.82 4.12 6.82
CA THR A 92 10.13 3.81 7.41
C THR A 92 11.23 4.63 6.75
N TYR A 93 11.26 4.68 5.42
CA TYR A 93 12.25 5.44 4.67
C TYR A 93 12.25 6.92 5.06
N TYR A 94 11.08 7.56 5.17
CA TYR A 94 10.99 8.96 5.58
C TYR A 94 11.44 9.22 7.02
N GLU A 95 11.07 8.35 7.97
CA GLU A 95 11.55 8.47 9.36
C GLU A 95 13.09 8.38 9.44
N LEU A 96 13.69 7.45 8.68
CA LEU A 96 15.15 7.29 8.63
C LEU A 96 15.84 8.47 7.94
N ARG A 97 15.31 8.91 6.79
CA ARG A 97 15.89 10.02 6.00
C ARG A 97 15.87 11.33 6.78
N ASP A 98 14.76 11.62 7.45
CA ASP A 98 14.55 12.90 8.13
C ASP A 98 14.96 12.86 9.61
N ASN A 99 15.50 11.72 10.07
CA ASN A 99 15.81 11.43 11.47
C ASN A 99 14.65 11.78 12.43
N THR A 100 13.46 11.27 12.12
CA THR A 100 12.24 11.51 12.91
C THR A 100 11.64 10.19 13.40
N PRO A 101 12.33 9.50 14.34
CA PRO A 101 11.90 8.19 14.79
C PRO A 101 10.48 8.21 15.35
N ASN A 102 9.65 7.26 14.90
CA ASN A 102 8.25 7.08 15.28
C ASN A 102 7.27 8.20 14.87
N LYS A 103 7.70 9.19 14.09
CA LYS A 103 6.82 10.28 13.65
C LYS A 103 5.64 9.79 12.80
N LEU A 104 5.82 8.68 12.08
CA LEU A 104 4.82 8.10 11.17
C LEU A 104 4.23 6.80 11.74
N GLN A 105 4.14 6.68 13.07
CA GLN A 105 3.60 5.50 13.75
C GLN A 105 2.15 5.17 13.33
N GLU A 106 1.34 6.19 13.02
CA GLU A 106 -0.06 6.03 12.59
C GLU A 106 -0.21 5.08 11.39
N PHE A 107 0.77 5.08 10.47
CA PHE A 107 0.78 4.20 9.30
C PHE A 107 0.94 2.74 9.72
N PHE A 108 1.78 2.45 10.73
CA PHE A 108 1.97 1.10 11.25
C PHE A 108 0.72 0.60 11.97
N ASP A 109 0.14 1.44 12.82
CA ASP A 109 -1.06 1.10 13.60
C ASP A 109 -2.23 0.80 12.65
N SER A 110 -2.35 1.56 11.56
CA SER A 110 -3.40 1.36 10.54
C SER A 110 -3.34 0.00 9.81
N THR A 111 -2.22 -0.72 9.90
CA THR A 111 -1.99 -2.01 9.20
C THR A 111 -2.05 -3.23 10.10
N GLU A 112 -2.32 -3.05 11.40
CA GLU A 112 -2.38 -4.17 12.35
C GLU A 112 -3.47 -5.19 11.96
N GLY A 113 -3.10 -6.46 11.91
CA GLY A 113 -4.00 -7.56 11.51
C GLY A 113 -4.39 -7.57 10.03
N LYS A 114 -3.84 -6.71 9.17
CA LYS A 114 -4.23 -6.60 7.74
C LYS A 114 -3.36 -7.40 6.77
N PHE A 115 -2.22 -7.95 7.22
CA PHE A 115 -1.35 -8.79 6.39
C PHE A 115 -1.70 -10.26 6.57
N HIS A 116 -1.96 -10.95 5.46
CA HIS A 116 -2.40 -12.35 5.44
C HIS A 116 -1.39 -13.24 4.71
N ASN A 117 -0.71 -12.71 3.70
CA ASN A 117 0.29 -13.44 2.94
C ASN A 117 1.55 -13.67 3.80
N PRO A 118 2.07 -14.91 3.91
CA PRO A 118 3.20 -15.23 4.77
C PRO A 118 4.51 -14.56 4.32
N TYR A 119 4.72 -14.37 3.00
CA TYR A 119 5.91 -13.70 2.50
C TYR A 119 5.91 -12.21 2.84
N ILE A 120 4.78 -11.52 2.61
CA ILE A 120 4.66 -10.11 2.96
C ILE A 120 4.74 -9.92 4.49
N SER A 121 4.10 -10.79 5.26
CA SER A 121 4.20 -10.78 6.72
C SER A 121 5.66 -10.90 7.20
N ASN A 122 6.47 -11.71 6.53
CA ASN A 122 7.90 -11.81 6.83
C ASN A 122 8.66 -10.51 6.48
N LEU A 123 8.35 -9.89 5.33
CA LEU A 123 8.94 -8.60 4.96
C LEU A 123 8.59 -7.50 5.98
N VAL A 124 7.34 -7.43 6.44
CA VAL A 124 6.89 -6.49 7.48
C VAL A 124 7.66 -6.70 8.79
N LYS A 125 7.90 -7.95 9.20
CA LYS A 125 8.71 -8.25 10.39
C LYS A 125 10.13 -7.71 10.26
N ILE A 126 10.78 -7.96 9.12
CA ILE A 126 12.14 -7.49 8.84
C ILE A 126 12.17 -5.95 8.84
N LEU A 127 11.19 -5.30 8.20
CA LEU A 127 11.09 -3.84 8.16
C LEU A 127 10.94 -3.24 9.57
N LYS A 128 10.05 -3.79 10.40
CA LYS A 128 9.85 -3.36 11.79
C LYS A 128 11.13 -3.52 12.62
N GLN A 129 11.87 -4.60 12.41
CA GLN A 129 13.15 -4.82 13.10
C GLN A 129 14.18 -3.74 12.73
N ARG A 130 14.35 -3.45 11.42
CA ARG A 130 15.27 -2.39 10.96
C ARG A 130 14.91 -1.01 11.51
N ARG A 131 13.62 -0.70 11.56
CA ARG A 131 13.11 0.54 12.15
C ARG A 131 13.47 0.68 13.64
N ILE A 132 13.42 -0.43 14.40
CA ILE A 132 13.80 -0.47 15.82
C ILE A 132 15.32 -0.35 16.03
N GLU A 133 16.12 -1.00 15.19
CA GLU A 133 17.58 -0.99 15.28
C GLU A 133 18.12 0.42 15.09
N HIS A 134 17.60 1.16 14.10
CA HIS A 134 18.00 2.55 13.85
C HIS A 134 17.72 3.48 15.04
N ARG A 135 16.56 3.29 15.70
CA ARG A 135 16.22 4.01 16.94
C ARG A 135 17.25 3.76 18.05
N SER A 136 17.71 2.52 18.18
CA SER A 136 18.66 2.12 19.21
C SER A 136 20.05 2.73 18.97
N SER A 137 20.49 2.81 17.71
CA SER A 137 21.75 3.49 17.36
C SER A 137 21.71 5.01 17.57
N GLU A 138 20.59 5.67 17.27
CA GLU A 138 20.40 7.11 17.50
C GLU A 138 20.41 7.47 19.00
N SER A 139 19.74 6.65 19.83
CA SER A 139 19.68 6.88 21.27
C SER A 139 21.06 6.81 21.94
N GLN A 140 21.94 5.91 21.46
CA GLN A 140 23.32 5.82 21.94
C GLN A 140 24.20 7.00 21.46
N ASN A 141 24.02 7.46 20.22
CA ASN A 141 24.77 8.59 19.68
C ASN A 141 24.43 9.91 20.38
N ASN A 142 23.13 10.19 20.63
CA ASN A 142 22.72 11.40 21.33
C ASN A 142 23.18 11.44 22.80
N SER A 143 23.22 10.29 23.48
CA SER A 143 23.73 10.18 24.86
C SER A 143 25.21 10.59 24.96
N THR A 144 26.00 10.22 23.96
CA THR A 144 27.46 10.43 23.92
C THR A 144 27.84 11.88 23.53
N SER A 145 26.94 12.58 22.82
CA SER A 145 27.15 13.98 22.41
C SER A 145 26.77 15.01 23.48
N SER A 146 25.91 14.67 24.44
CA SER A 146 25.52 15.55 25.56
C SER A 146 26.49 15.54 26.76
N GLU A 147 27.56 14.73 26.72
CA GLU A 147 28.59 14.66 27.76
C GLU A 147 29.90 15.40 27.39
N LYS A 148 29.91 16.22 26.34
CA LYS A 148 31.02 17.10 25.96
C LYS A 148 30.59 18.56 25.92
#